data_AF-A0A2V9Q387-F1
#
_entry.id   AF-A0A2V9Q387-F1
#
_cell.length_a   1.000
_cell.length_b   1.000
_cell.length_c   1.000
_cell.angle_alpha   90.00
_cell.angle_beta   90.00
_cell.angle_gamma   90.00
#
_symmetry.space_group_name_H-M   'P 1'
#
loop_
_entity.id
_entity.type
_entity.pdbx_description
1 polymer ?
#
loop_
_entity_poly.entity_id
_entity_poly.type
_entity_poly.pdbx_seq_one_letter_code
_entity_poly.pdbx_strand_id
1 'polypeptide(L)'
;MPDKTTKSMTGARSESYERLDQSVSKLGSNRLAQKLAYFGWFPAYLKQRLTRRSPRGPIHVIFAIADHFEPAIVPGDGSAHASYNEQERKLECWCRDYPRAVAHWRDAEGFPLRHTYFYPAEQYDRDLVSRLAEHCSSGWGEIEIHLHHGMGRPDTAENTRRQLVHFRDTLAFKHGCLAYEGESETPRYAFVHGNFALANSAGGYGCGVDCETQILAETRCYADLTMPASAFHPAQITKINSLYECGLPLRQRAPHRRGGPQTGIIASRVSDHAPGTAYARFRPVFAFRSGEI
;
A
#
# COMPACT_ATOMS: atom_id res chain seq x y z
N MET A 1 48.86 15.58 -28.75
CA MET A 1 47.89 14.47 -28.67
C MET A 1 47.73 14.10 -27.21
N PRO A 2 46.64 14.55 -26.57
CA PRO A 2 46.04 13.78 -25.49
C PRO A 2 44.56 13.51 -25.74
N ASP A 3 44.10 12.54 -24.98
CA ASP A 3 42.97 11.64 -25.17
C ASP A 3 41.59 12.31 -25.07
N LYS A 4 40.68 11.90 -25.97
CA LYS A 4 39.27 12.31 -25.99
C LYS A 4 38.46 11.19 -25.33
N THR A 5 37.98 11.37 -24.10
CA THR A 5 36.73 10.73 -23.61
C THR A 5 36.37 11.17 -22.19
N THR A 6 35.92 12.41 -22.04
CA THR A 6 35.06 12.82 -20.92
C THR A 6 33.95 13.72 -21.43
N LYS A 7 33.01 13.11 -22.15
CA LYS A 7 31.69 13.68 -22.45
C LYS A 7 30.70 12.52 -22.37
N SER A 8 29.54 12.77 -21.75
CA SER A 8 28.33 11.91 -21.75
C SER A 8 28.02 11.11 -20.48
N MET A 9 27.66 11.81 -19.40
CA MET A 9 26.64 11.31 -18.45
C MET A 9 25.65 12.42 -18.03
N THR A 10 26.02 13.69 -18.17
CA THR A 10 25.14 14.84 -17.94
C THR A 10 24.14 15.09 -19.08
N GLY A 11 24.49 14.75 -20.34
CA GLY A 11 23.63 14.97 -21.51
C GLY A 11 22.44 14.00 -21.64
N ALA A 12 22.59 12.76 -21.21
CA ALA A 12 21.49 11.77 -21.25
C ALA A 12 20.36 12.11 -20.26
N ARG A 13 20.71 12.78 -19.15
CA ARG A 13 19.75 13.23 -18.13
C ARG A 13 18.98 14.45 -18.62
N SER A 14 19.63 15.43 -19.28
CA SER A 14 18.95 16.60 -19.85
C SER A 14 17.99 16.25 -20.98
N GLU A 15 18.34 15.30 -21.85
CA GLU A 15 17.45 14.83 -22.92
C GLU A 15 16.19 14.15 -22.38
N SER A 16 16.28 13.46 -21.22
CA SER A 16 15.11 12.86 -20.57
C SER A 16 14.16 13.91 -19.98
N TYR A 17 14.69 15.01 -19.45
CA TYR A 17 13.92 16.15 -18.95
C TYR A 17 13.30 16.98 -20.09
N GLU A 18 14.02 17.21 -21.18
CA GLU A 18 13.45 17.88 -22.37
C GLU A 18 12.36 17.04 -23.04
N ARG A 19 12.50 15.71 -23.03
CA ARG A 19 11.47 14.78 -23.52
C ARG A 19 10.26 14.73 -22.58
N LEU A 20 10.45 14.91 -21.27
CA LEU A 20 9.38 15.11 -20.28
C LEU A 20 8.65 16.43 -20.53
N ASP A 21 9.34 17.54 -20.74
CA ASP A 21 8.73 18.83 -21.06
C ASP A 21 8.00 18.81 -22.41
N GLN A 22 8.53 18.10 -23.42
CA GLN A 22 7.84 17.91 -24.71
C GLN A 22 6.63 16.97 -24.62
N SER A 23 6.66 15.98 -23.73
CA SER A 23 5.54 15.07 -23.48
C SER A 23 4.45 15.74 -22.64
N VAL A 24 4.84 16.51 -21.62
CA VAL A 24 3.97 17.31 -20.75
C VAL A 24 3.36 18.49 -21.51
N SER A 25 4.11 19.14 -22.41
CA SER A 25 3.58 20.18 -23.30
C SER A 25 2.61 19.63 -24.35
N LYS A 26 2.83 18.41 -24.88
CA LYS A 26 1.82 17.70 -25.71
C LYS A 26 0.58 17.27 -24.92
N LEU A 27 0.72 16.96 -23.63
CA LEU A 27 -0.40 16.73 -22.70
C LEU A 27 -1.17 18.02 -22.36
N GLY A 28 -0.58 19.20 -22.58
CA GLY A 28 -1.21 20.51 -22.39
C GLY A 28 -2.42 20.77 -23.28
N SER A 29 -2.62 19.99 -24.35
CA SER A 29 -3.69 20.23 -25.34
C SER A 29 -5.03 19.58 -25.00
N ASN A 30 -5.19 18.93 -23.83
CA ASN A 30 -6.47 18.31 -23.47
C ASN A 30 -6.84 18.42 -21.99
N ARG A 31 -6.74 19.64 -21.44
CA ARG A 31 -7.26 19.99 -20.10
C ARG A 31 -8.71 19.52 -19.90
N LEU A 32 -9.51 19.46 -20.97
CA LEU A 32 -10.87 18.93 -20.94
C LEU A 32 -10.91 17.41 -20.70
N ALA A 33 -10.08 16.62 -21.41
CA ALA A 33 -9.99 15.18 -21.20
C ALA A 33 -9.46 14.83 -19.79
N GLN A 34 -8.51 15.60 -19.27
CA GLN A 34 -8.02 15.44 -17.87
C GLN A 34 -9.11 15.77 -16.85
N LYS A 35 -9.89 16.83 -17.07
CA LYS A 35 -11.05 17.17 -16.23
C LYS A 35 -12.16 16.11 -16.32
N LEU A 36 -12.44 15.58 -17.50
CA LEU A 36 -13.44 14.51 -17.69
C LEU A 36 -13.01 13.19 -17.05
N ALA A 37 -11.72 12.84 -17.14
CA ALA A 37 -11.16 11.69 -16.43
C ALA A 37 -11.32 11.82 -14.90
N TYR A 38 -11.13 13.04 -14.37
CA TYR A 38 -11.38 13.33 -12.95
C TYR A 38 -12.84 13.11 -12.55
N PHE A 39 -13.83 13.40 -13.40
CA PHE A 39 -15.24 13.10 -13.13
C PHE A 39 -15.62 11.62 -13.29
N GLY A 40 -14.66 10.73 -13.57
CA GLY A 40 -14.90 9.30 -13.75
C GLY A 40 -15.56 8.62 -12.54
N TRP A 41 -15.42 9.18 -11.34
CA TRP A 41 -16.11 8.69 -10.13
C TRP A 41 -17.58 9.10 -10.04
N PHE A 42 -18.02 10.12 -10.77
CA PHE A 42 -19.37 10.68 -10.64
C PHE A 42 -20.48 9.66 -10.96
N PRO A 43 -20.38 8.83 -12.01
CA PRO A 43 -21.35 7.76 -12.25
C PRO A 43 -21.41 6.75 -11.09
N ALA A 44 -20.26 6.41 -10.48
CA ALA A 44 -20.21 5.50 -9.34
C ALA A 44 -20.88 6.14 -8.11
N TYR A 45 -20.65 7.43 -7.87
CA TYR A 45 -21.32 8.19 -6.82
C TYR A 45 -22.83 8.22 -6.99
N LEU A 46 -23.33 8.58 -8.18
CA LEU A 46 -24.77 8.63 -8.44
C LEU A 46 -25.41 7.25 -8.27
N LYS A 47 -24.77 6.20 -8.81
CA LYS A 47 -25.23 4.82 -8.60
C LYS A 47 -25.30 4.47 -7.13
N GLN A 48 -24.25 4.74 -6.34
CA GLN A 48 -24.25 4.48 -4.90
C GLN A 48 -25.34 5.27 -4.17
N ARG A 49 -25.56 6.54 -4.51
CA ARG A 49 -26.63 7.34 -3.91
C ARG A 49 -28.03 6.79 -4.20
N LEU A 50 -28.24 6.25 -5.39
CA LEU A 50 -29.53 5.69 -5.81
C LEU A 50 -29.76 4.25 -5.33
N THR A 51 -28.70 3.46 -5.13
CA THR A 51 -28.83 2.02 -4.83
C THR A 51 -28.43 1.62 -3.40
N ARG A 52 -27.72 2.46 -2.65
CA ARG A 52 -27.21 2.10 -1.31
C ARG A 52 -28.38 2.06 -0.32
N ARG A 53 -28.59 0.88 0.26
CA ARG A 53 -29.57 0.69 1.33
C ARG A 53 -29.00 1.16 2.65
N SER A 54 -29.84 1.78 3.48
CA SER A 54 -29.49 2.03 4.87
C SER A 54 -29.38 0.69 5.60
N PRO A 55 -28.26 0.42 6.30
CA PRO A 55 -28.18 -0.74 7.17
C PRO A 55 -29.27 -0.67 8.24
N ARG A 56 -29.82 -1.82 8.62
CA ARG A 56 -30.79 -1.96 9.72
C ARG A 56 -30.07 -2.52 10.93
N GLY A 57 -30.41 -2.02 12.12
CA GLY A 57 -29.79 -2.45 13.38
C GLY A 57 -28.49 -1.72 13.71
N PRO A 58 -27.72 -2.23 14.69
CA PRO A 58 -26.44 -1.67 15.10
C PRO A 58 -25.45 -1.61 13.93
N ILE A 59 -24.76 -0.48 13.78
CA ILE A 59 -23.72 -0.29 12.76
C ILE A 59 -22.36 -0.31 13.47
N HIS A 60 -21.52 -1.28 13.11
CA HIS A 60 -20.13 -1.30 13.52
C HIS A 60 -19.31 -0.43 12.57
N VAL A 61 -18.56 0.52 13.13
CA VAL A 61 -17.66 1.40 12.37
C VAL A 61 -16.24 0.97 12.70
N ILE A 62 -15.50 0.56 11.67
CA ILE A 62 -14.09 0.21 11.77
C ILE A 62 -13.28 1.35 11.16
N PHE A 63 -12.30 1.85 11.91
CA PHE A 63 -11.33 2.82 11.42
C PHE A 63 -10.05 2.10 11.04
N ALA A 64 -9.61 2.28 9.81
CA ALA A 64 -8.31 1.83 9.32
C ALA A 64 -7.61 3.01 8.66
N ILE A 65 -6.33 3.20 8.98
CA ILE A 65 -5.47 4.17 8.32
C ILE A 65 -4.52 3.37 7.44
N ALA A 66 -4.71 3.47 6.14
CA ALA A 66 -3.88 2.81 5.14
C ALA A 66 -3.20 3.88 4.30
N ASP A 67 -2.00 4.25 4.72
CA ASP A 67 -1.18 5.26 4.06
C ASP A 67 0.29 4.84 4.12
N HIS A 68 1.11 5.45 3.28
CA HIS A 68 2.54 5.18 3.22
C HIS A 68 3.23 5.58 4.53
N PHE A 69 4.00 4.66 5.13
CA PHE A 69 4.84 4.98 6.28
C PHE A 69 6.31 5.02 5.86
N GLU A 70 6.81 6.21 5.53
CA GLU A 70 8.12 6.40 4.91
C GLU A 70 9.06 7.28 5.76
N PRO A 71 9.83 6.71 6.69
CA PRO A 71 10.83 7.47 7.46
C PRO A 71 11.82 8.23 6.57
N ALA A 72 12.15 7.68 5.40
CA ALA A 72 13.06 8.27 4.43
C ALA A 72 12.52 9.48 3.69
N ILE A 73 11.21 9.79 3.74
CA ILE A 73 10.65 10.88 2.94
C ILE A 73 11.26 12.23 3.32
N VAL A 74 11.70 13.01 2.34
CA VAL A 74 12.11 14.41 2.53
C VAL A 74 10.95 15.31 2.12
N PRO A 75 10.33 16.06 3.05
CA PRO A 75 9.24 16.96 2.69
C PRO A 75 9.66 17.96 1.60
N GLY A 76 8.87 18.03 0.53
CA GLY A 76 9.15 18.91 -0.61
C GLY A 76 10.12 18.35 -1.64
N ASP A 77 10.76 17.20 -1.39
CA ASP A 77 11.59 16.49 -2.37
C ASP A 77 11.28 14.99 -2.34
N GLY A 78 10.31 14.59 -3.15
CA GLY A 78 9.88 13.19 -3.28
C GLY A 78 10.90 12.28 -3.98
N SER A 79 12.09 12.79 -4.35
CA SER A 79 13.17 12.01 -4.95
C SER A 79 14.37 11.82 -4.02
N ALA A 80 14.46 12.63 -2.96
CA ALA A 80 15.50 12.53 -1.95
C ALA A 80 15.09 11.60 -0.82
N HIS A 81 16.07 10.86 -0.32
CA HIS A 81 15.94 10.09 0.91
C HIS A 81 16.66 10.78 2.05
N ALA A 82 16.01 10.89 3.20
CA ALA A 82 16.59 11.36 4.42
C ALA A 82 17.75 10.46 4.85
N SER A 83 18.79 11.05 5.46
CA SER A 83 19.87 10.28 6.06
C SER A 83 19.35 9.31 7.13
N TYR A 84 20.04 8.20 7.37
CA TYR A 84 19.67 7.23 8.41
C TYR A 84 19.34 7.89 9.76
N ASN A 85 20.20 8.78 10.26
CA ASN A 85 19.99 9.47 11.56
C ASN A 85 18.68 10.27 11.61
N GLU A 86 18.27 10.85 10.48
CA GLU A 86 17.02 11.59 10.38
C GLU A 86 15.81 10.66 10.32
N GLN A 87 15.93 9.51 9.65
CA GLN A 87 14.90 8.47 9.65
C GLN A 87 14.70 7.91 11.05
N GLU A 88 15.79 7.59 11.75
CA GLU A 88 15.77 7.12 13.14
C GLU A 88 15.13 8.16 14.06
N ARG A 89 15.55 9.42 13.98
CA ARG A 89 14.99 10.51 14.79
C ARG A 89 13.47 10.67 14.57
N LYS A 90 12.99 10.60 13.33
CA LYS A 90 11.56 10.66 13.02
C LYS A 90 10.80 9.49 13.63
N LEU A 91 11.34 8.27 13.46
CA LEU A 91 10.74 7.05 13.99
C LEU A 91 10.69 7.06 15.53
N GLU A 92 11.76 7.47 16.19
CA GLU A 92 11.80 7.60 17.66
C GLU A 92 10.78 8.61 18.18
N CYS A 93 10.67 9.78 17.53
CA CYS A 93 9.64 10.76 17.85
C CYS A 93 8.23 10.17 17.68
N TRP A 94 7.98 9.47 16.57
CA TRP A 94 6.70 8.83 16.32
C TRP A 94 6.37 7.78 17.40
N CYS A 95 7.26 6.83 17.65
CA CYS A 95 7.07 5.75 18.63
C CYS A 95 6.86 6.28 20.06
N ARG A 96 7.43 7.45 20.40
CA ARG A 96 7.22 8.14 21.68
C ARG A 96 5.88 8.88 21.74
N ASP A 97 5.55 9.64 20.70
CA ASP A 97 4.47 10.64 20.76
C ASP A 97 3.11 10.06 20.33
N TYR A 98 3.09 9.10 19.39
CA TYR A 98 1.86 8.45 18.94
C TYR A 98 1.08 7.80 20.10
N PRO A 99 1.68 6.97 20.97
CA PRO A 99 1.00 6.42 22.13
C PRO A 99 0.38 7.51 23.01
N ARG A 100 1.13 8.58 23.30
CA ARG A 100 0.65 9.67 24.16
C ARG A 100 -0.56 10.39 23.56
N ALA A 101 -0.59 10.53 22.24
CA ALA A 101 -1.68 11.17 21.52
C ALA A 101 -2.98 10.34 21.54
N VAL A 102 -2.88 9.01 21.44
CA VAL A 102 -4.07 8.16 21.24
C VAL A 102 -4.43 7.24 22.41
N ALA A 103 -3.55 7.11 23.42
CA ALA A 103 -3.70 6.15 24.52
C ALA A 103 -4.93 6.34 25.41
N HIS A 104 -5.66 7.45 25.30
CA HIS A 104 -6.89 7.67 26.07
C HIS A 104 -8.16 7.22 25.32
N TRP A 105 -8.09 7.05 24.00
CA TRP A 105 -9.21 6.55 23.19
C TRP A 105 -9.25 5.03 23.22
N ARG A 106 -10.45 4.45 23.34
CA ARG A 106 -10.67 3.00 23.35
C ARG A 106 -11.81 2.66 22.40
N ASP A 107 -11.63 1.60 21.62
CA ASP A 107 -12.70 1.02 20.82
C ASP A 107 -13.64 0.15 21.69
N ALA A 108 -14.64 -0.47 21.05
CA ALA A 108 -15.61 -1.33 21.73
C ALA A 108 -15.00 -2.59 22.37
N GLU A 109 -13.78 -2.97 21.97
CA GLU A 109 -13.04 -4.11 22.52
C GLU A 109 -11.95 -3.67 23.52
N GLY A 110 -11.85 -2.37 23.82
CA GLY A 110 -10.88 -1.83 24.76
C GLY A 110 -9.48 -1.67 24.20
N PHE A 111 -9.29 -1.65 22.88
CA PHE A 111 -8.01 -1.37 22.25
C PHE A 111 -7.83 0.13 21.96
N PRO A 112 -6.61 0.68 22.08
CA PRO A 112 -6.31 2.01 21.55
C PRO A 112 -6.39 2.02 20.02
N LEU A 113 -6.35 3.21 19.41
CA LEU A 113 -6.16 3.30 17.97
C LEU A 113 -4.84 2.61 17.59
N ARG A 114 -4.93 1.58 16.76
CA ARG A 114 -3.78 0.86 16.20
C ARG A 114 -3.54 1.37 14.79
N HIS A 115 -2.31 1.75 14.51
CA HIS A 115 -1.93 2.21 13.18
C HIS A 115 -1.45 1.02 12.34
N THR A 116 -1.78 1.03 11.04
CA THR A 116 -1.20 0.07 10.08
C THR A 116 -0.08 0.78 9.32
N TYR A 117 1.16 0.34 9.54
CA TYR A 117 2.36 0.97 8.99
C TYR A 117 2.77 0.29 7.69
N PHE A 118 2.41 0.86 6.54
CA PHE A 118 2.85 0.35 5.24
C PHE A 118 4.29 0.79 4.96
N TYR A 119 5.24 -0.06 5.35
CA TYR A 119 6.67 0.24 5.28
C TYR A 119 7.25 -0.10 3.89
N PRO A 120 8.05 0.79 3.27
CA PRO A 120 8.67 0.58 1.96
C PRO A 120 9.70 -0.57 1.99
N ALA A 121 9.38 -1.67 1.31
CA ALA A 121 10.21 -2.87 1.23
C ALA A 121 11.61 -2.60 0.65
N GLU A 122 11.70 -1.71 -0.33
CA GLU A 122 12.96 -1.33 -0.99
C GLU A 122 13.86 -0.44 -0.13
N GLN A 123 13.34 0.10 0.98
CA GLN A 123 14.07 0.91 1.95
C GLN A 123 14.21 0.18 3.29
N TYR A 124 14.13 -1.15 3.29
CA TYR A 124 14.30 -1.95 4.48
C TYR A 124 15.64 -1.65 5.16
N ASP A 125 15.56 -1.20 6.41
CA ASP A 125 16.67 -1.18 7.35
C ASP A 125 16.28 -2.02 8.57
N ARG A 126 17.19 -2.90 8.99
CA ARG A 126 16.91 -3.84 10.08
C ARG A 126 16.58 -3.12 11.37
N ASP A 127 17.36 -2.11 11.74
CA ASP A 127 17.33 -1.54 13.08
C ASP A 127 16.11 -0.58 13.19
N LEU A 128 15.79 0.14 12.11
CA LEU A 128 14.54 0.91 12.01
C LEU A 128 13.30 0.02 12.09
N VAL A 129 13.26 -1.07 11.32
CA VAL A 129 12.09 -1.98 11.33
C VAL A 129 11.97 -2.73 12.65
N SER A 130 13.07 -3.15 13.29
CA SER A 130 13.01 -3.77 14.62
C SER A 130 12.39 -2.84 15.65
N ARG A 131 12.77 -1.55 15.64
CA ARG A 131 12.17 -0.54 16.55
C ARG A 131 10.69 -0.35 16.29
N LEU A 132 10.26 -0.30 15.03
CA LEU A 132 8.84 -0.23 14.68
C LEU A 132 8.09 -1.51 15.09
N ALA A 133 8.71 -2.68 14.95
CA ALA A 133 8.13 -3.96 15.36
C ALA A 133 7.93 -4.04 16.88
N GLU A 134 8.88 -3.54 17.68
CA GLU A 134 8.74 -3.40 19.14
C GLU A 134 7.59 -2.45 19.52
N HIS A 135 7.44 -1.34 18.78
CA HIS A 135 6.33 -0.43 18.96
C HIS A 135 4.97 -1.11 18.66
N CYS A 136 4.91 -1.89 17.58
CA CYS A 136 3.73 -2.67 17.21
C CYS A 136 3.41 -3.77 18.23
N SER A 137 4.41 -4.52 18.70
CA SER A 137 4.23 -5.58 19.70
C SER A 137 3.80 -5.05 21.07
N SER A 138 4.11 -3.78 21.35
CA SER A 138 3.61 -3.02 22.51
C SER A 138 2.15 -2.56 22.35
N GLY A 139 1.48 -2.93 21.26
CA GLY A 139 0.05 -2.73 21.04
C GLY A 139 -0.33 -1.48 20.24
N TRP A 140 0.64 -0.78 19.64
CA TRP A 140 0.43 0.52 18.98
C TRP A 140 0.23 0.44 17.47
N GLY A 141 0.28 -0.76 16.88
CA GLY A 141 0.04 -0.93 15.46
C GLY A 141 0.47 -2.28 14.93
N GLU A 142 0.54 -2.36 13.60
CA GLU A 142 1.01 -3.51 12.83
C GLU A 142 1.81 -3.01 11.61
N ILE A 143 2.78 -3.78 11.14
CA ILE A 143 3.55 -3.45 9.93
C ILE A 143 2.98 -4.22 8.75
N GLU A 144 2.73 -3.54 7.64
CA GLU A 144 2.28 -4.09 6.37
C GLU A 144 3.20 -3.65 5.23
N ILE A 145 2.99 -4.18 4.03
CA ILE A 145 3.97 -4.02 2.94
C ILE A 145 3.59 -2.87 2.02
N HIS A 146 4.55 -1.99 1.80
CA HIS A 146 4.52 -1.04 0.71
C HIS A 146 5.74 -1.25 -0.19
N LEU A 147 5.60 -1.05 -1.49
CA LEU A 147 6.71 -1.13 -2.43
C LEU A 147 6.67 0.02 -3.45
N HIS A 148 7.76 0.78 -3.55
CA HIS A 148 8.06 1.57 -4.74
C HIS A 148 8.83 0.73 -5.75
N HIS A 149 8.35 0.69 -6.99
CA HIS A 149 9.08 0.09 -8.09
C HIS A 149 8.70 0.72 -9.41
N GLY A 150 9.49 0.50 -10.45
CA GLY A 150 9.18 1.02 -11.78
C GLY A 150 9.42 2.52 -11.99
N MET A 151 10.12 3.18 -11.05
CA MET A 151 10.57 4.57 -11.20
C MET A 151 11.84 4.61 -12.04
N GLY A 152 11.88 5.51 -13.03
CA GLY A 152 12.99 5.65 -13.98
C GLY A 152 13.00 4.60 -15.11
N ARG A 153 12.73 3.33 -14.80
CA ARG A 153 12.53 2.25 -15.78
C ARG A 153 11.44 1.27 -15.33
N PRO A 154 10.72 0.61 -16.25
CA PRO A 154 9.76 -0.42 -15.89
C PRO A 154 10.38 -1.54 -15.07
N ASP A 155 9.70 -2.00 -14.02
CA ASP A 155 10.11 -3.18 -13.26
C ASP A 155 9.67 -4.49 -13.96
N THR A 156 10.15 -5.62 -13.44
CA THR A 156 9.85 -6.96 -13.94
C THR A 156 9.08 -7.78 -12.90
N ALA A 157 8.23 -8.69 -13.37
CA ALA A 157 7.46 -9.59 -12.50
C ALA A 157 8.36 -10.38 -11.52
N GLU A 158 9.52 -10.82 -11.98
CA GLU A 158 10.49 -11.55 -11.16
C GLU A 158 11.05 -10.69 -10.02
N ASN A 159 11.44 -9.45 -10.32
CA ASN A 159 11.95 -8.53 -9.33
C ASN A 159 10.88 -8.13 -8.30
N THR A 160 9.67 -7.79 -8.76
CA THR A 160 8.55 -7.45 -7.87
C THR A 160 8.22 -8.61 -6.94
N ARG A 161 8.13 -9.85 -7.46
CA ARG A 161 7.91 -11.04 -6.62
C ARG A 161 9.02 -11.22 -5.59
N ARG A 162 10.28 -11.13 -6.02
CA ARG A 162 11.44 -11.31 -5.14
C ARG A 162 11.40 -10.32 -3.97
N GLN A 163 11.13 -9.04 -4.23
CA GLN A 163 11.06 -8.01 -3.19
C GLN A 163 9.90 -8.27 -2.21
N LEU A 164 8.70 -8.59 -2.72
CA LEU A 164 7.53 -8.88 -1.89
C LEU A 164 7.75 -10.09 -0.99
N VAL A 165 8.23 -11.21 -1.55
CA VAL A 165 8.52 -12.44 -0.78
C VAL A 165 9.61 -12.17 0.25
N HIS A 166 10.72 -11.55 -0.15
CA HIS A 166 11.83 -11.27 0.75
C HIS A 166 11.42 -10.41 1.94
N PHE A 167 10.67 -9.34 1.69
CA PHE A 167 10.25 -8.43 2.75
C PHE A 167 9.17 -9.04 3.65
N ARG A 168 8.16 -9.72 3.06
CA ARG A 168 7.15 -10.48 3.82
C ARG A 168 7.79 -11.47 4.79
N ASP A 169 8.72 -12.28 4.29
CA ASP A 169 9.37 -13.31 5.11
C ASP A 169 10.32 -12.68 6.13
N THR A 170 10.94 -11.54 5.81
CA THR A 170 11.75 -10.78 6.75
C THR A 170 10.92 -10.21 7.89
N LEU A 171 9.78 -9.56 7.59
CA LEU A 171 8.85 -9.06 8.61
C LEU A 171 8.37 -10.19 9.52
N ALA A 172 7.97 -11.33 8.95
CA ALA A 172 7.47 -12.46 9.72
C ALA A 172 8.56 -13.13 10.56
N PHE A 173 9.63 -13.59 9.94
CA PHE A 173 10.58 -14.48 10.60
C PHE A 173 11.65 -13.74 11.43
N LYS A 174 12.00 -12.50 11.06
CA LYS A 174 13.01 -11.73 11.80
C LYS A 174 12.42 -10.75 12.80
N HIS A 175 11.24 -10.19 12.50
CA HIS A 175 10.63 -9.15 13.32
C HIS A 175 9.36 -9.62 14.04
N GLY A 176 8.93 -10.87 13.84
CA GLY A 176 7.72 -11.41 14.47
C GLY A 176 6.44 -10.65 14.08
N CYS A 177 6.45 -10.02 12.91
CA CYS A 177 5.32 -9.27 12.37
C CYS A 177 4.45 -10.15 11.45
N LEU A 178 3.38 -9.56 10.90
CA LEU A 178 2.41 -10.21 10.00
C LEU A 178 1.60 -11.35 10.63
N ALA A 179 0.40 -11.55 10.09
CA ALA A 179 -0.52 -12.57 10.57
C ALA A 179 -0.50 -13.81 9.67
N TYR A 180 -0.85 -14.95 10.25
CA TYR A 180 -1.06 -16.21 9.55
C TYR A 180 -2.56 -16.52 9.47
N GLU A 181 -3.00 -17.13 8.37
CA GLU A 181 -4.37 -17.58 8.20
C GLU A 181 -4.50 -19.05 8.60
N GLY A 182 -5.28 -19.32 9.67
CA GLY A 182 -5.47 -20.68 10.17
C GLY A 182 -4.14 -21.36 10.52
N GLU A 183 -3.95 -22.59 10.04
CA GLU A 183 -2.73 -23.39 10.21
C GLU A 183 -1.69 -23.16 9.11
N SER A 184 -1.85 -22.12 8.29
CA SER A 184 -0.93 -21.84 7.20
C SER A 184 0.49 -21.55 7.70
N GLU A 185 1.50 -22.10 7.01
CA GLU A 185 2.91 -21.79 7.27
C GLU A 185 3.41 -20.51 6.59
N THR A 186 2.58 -19.85 5.78
CA THR A 186 2.96 -18.64 5.02
C THR A 186 2.23 -17.43 5.58
N PRO A 187 2.93 -16.38 6.00
CA PRO A 187 2.31 -15.15 6.49
C PRO A 187 1.53 -14.46 5.37
N ARG A 188 0.51 -13.70 5.73
CA ARG A 188 -0.24 -12.83 4.83
C ARG A 188 0.06 -11.36 5.13
N TYR A 189 -0.14 -10.50 4.14
CA TYR A 189 0.09 -9.06 4.27
C TYR A 189 -0.95 -8.25 3.48
N ALA A 190 -1.16 -6.99 3.87
CA ALA A 190 -1.83 -5.97 3.08
C ALA A 190 -0.78 -5.17 2.29
N PHE A 191 -1.19 -4.63 1.15
CA PHE A 191 -0.32 -3.95 0.22
C PHE A 191 -0.77 -2.54 -0.11
N VAL A 192 0.19 -1.62 -0.19
CA VAL A 192 0.02 -0.31 -0.83
C VAL A 192 1.13 -0.13 -1.87
N HIS A 193 0.75 0.24 -3.09
CA HIS A 193 1.70 0.57 -4.14
C HIS A 193 2.23 1.99 -3.97
N GLY A 194 3.55 2.16 -3.84
CA GLY A 194 4.19 3.46 -3.57
C GLY A 194 3.89 4.53 -4.62
N ASN A 195 3.99 4.14 -5.89
CA ASN A 195 3.71 5.04 -7.02
C ASN A 195 2.24 5.04 -7.51
N PHE A 196 1.31 4.47 -6.74
CA PHE A 196 -0.11 4.30 -7.09
C PHE A 196 -0.42 3.46 -8.34
N ALA A 197 0.60 3.06 -9.11
CA ALA A 197 0.47 2.52 -10.46
C ALA A 197 0.22 1.00 -10.52
N LEU A 198 -0.55 0.48 -9.56
CA LEU A 198 -0.85 -0.94 -9.39
C LEU A 198 -1.17 -1.65 -10.71
N ALA A 199 -0.57 -2.83 -10.92
CA ALA A 199 -0.74 -3.65 -12.12
C ALA A 199 -0.54 -2.84 -13.41
N ASN A 200 0.48 -1.98 -13.39
CA ASN A 200 0.88 -1.12 -14.48
C ASN A 200 -0.24 -0.19 -14.99
N SER A 201 -1.09 0.28 -14.09
CA SER A 201 -2.27 1.11 -14.40
C SER A 201 -1.92 2.49 -14.96
N ALA A 202 -0.69 2.96 -14.78
CA ALA A 202 -0.17 4.19 -15.38
C ALA A 202 0.62 3.96 -16.70
N GLY A 203 0.52 2.77 -17.31
CA GLY A 203 1.00 2.55 -18.68
C GLY A 203 2.52 2.55 -18.84
N GLY A 204 3.25 2.03 -17.85
CA GLY A 204 4.70 1.89 -17.82
C GLY A 204 5.41 2.84 -16.87
N TYR A 205 4.72 3.87 -16.35
CA TYR A 205 5.26 4.80 -15.37
C TYR A 205 5.02 4.31 -13.94
N GLY A 206 6.05 4.32 -13.10
CA GLY A 206 5.93 3.98 -11.68
C GLY A 206 5.53 2.53 -11.42
N CYS A 207 5.66 1.64 -12.40
CA CYS A 207 5.43 0.20 -12.32
C CYS A 207 6.12 -0.48 -13.52
N GLY A 208 5.42 -1.28 -14.31
CA GLY A 208 5.98 -2.05 -15.43
C GLY A 208 5.45 -3.49 -15.50
N VAL A 209 4.74 -3.92 -14.46
CA VAL A 209 4.32 -5.31 -14.29
C VAL A 209 2.81 -5.44 -14.47
N ASP A 210 2.38 -5.91 -15.63
CA ASP A 210 0.95 -6.08 -15.93
C ASP A 210 0.30 -7.15 -15.02
N CYS A 211 1.04 -8.18 -14.61
CA CYS A 211 0.56 -9.27 -13.75
C CYS A 211 0.78 -9.01 -12.24
N GLU A 212 1.01 -7.77 -11.80
CA GLU A 212 1.32 -7.46 -10.40
C GLU A 212 0.23 -7.95 -9.43
N THR A 213 -1.05 -7.81 -9.79
CA THR A 213 -2.15 -8.31 -8.93
C THR A 213 -2.12 -9.83 -8.78
N GLN A 214 -1.70 -10.57 -9.80
CA GLN A 214 -1.47 -12.02 -9.69
C GLN A 214 -0.32 -12.31 -8.73
N ILE A 215 0.79 -11.57 -8.85
CA ILE A 215 1.94 -11.72 -7.95
C ILE A 215 1.49 -11.49 -6.51
N LEU A 216 0.79 -10.39 -6.22
CA LEU A 216 0.25 -10.08 -4.90
C LEU A 216 -0.59 -11.24 -4.34
N ALA A 217 -1.51 -11.79 -5.13
CA ALA A 217 -2.34 -12.92 -4.70
C ALA A 217 -1.50 -14.16 -4.38
N GLU A 218 -0.56 -14.53 -5.25
CA GLU A 218 0.30 -15.70 -5.08
C GLU A 218 1.31 -15.54 -3.92
N THR A 219 1.73 -14.32 -3.62
CA THR A 219 2.60 -14.01 -2.47
C THR A 219 1.82 -13.85 -1.17
N ARG A 220 0.50 -14.10 -1.17
CA ARG A 220 -0.41 -14.06 -0.01
C ARG A 220 -0.82 -12.66 0.46
N CYS A 221 -0.86 -11.68 -0.45
CA CYS A 221 -1.52 -10.41 -0.19
C CYS A 221 -3.03 -10.65 0.04
N TYR A 222 -3.58 -10.16 1.15
CA TYR A 222 -5.00 -10.30 1.47
C TYR A 222 -5.84 -9.06 1.11
N ALA A 223 -5.22 -7.89 1.04
CA ALA A 223 -5.87 -6.65 0.66
C ALA A 223 -4.89 -5.71 -0.05
N ASP A 224 -5.29 -5.16 -1.18
CA ASP A 224 -4.66 -3.99 -1.78
C ASP A 224 -5.41 -2.73 -1.35
N LEU A 225 -4.68 -1.74 -0.88
CA LEU A 225 -5.20 -0.47 -0.36
C LEU A 225 -4.59 0.73 -1.10
N THR A 226 -4.07 0.50 -2.31
CA THR A 226 -3.41 1.53 -3.14
C THR A 226 -4.31 2.70 -3.50
N MET A 227 -5.62 2.46 -3.64
CA MET A 227 -6.56 3.46 -4.15
C MET A 227 -7.20 4.28 -3.03
N PRO A 228 -7.42 5.60 -3.22
CA PRO A 228 -7.32 6.34 -4.48
C PRO A 228 -5.90 6.81 -4.82
N ALA A 229 -5.60 6.92 -6.12
CA ALA A 229 -4.42 7.64 -6.60
C ALA A 229 -4.64 9.17 -6.55
N SER A 230 -3.55 9.94 -6.64
CA SER A 230 -3.61 11.41 -6.64
C SER A 230 -4.45 11.97 -7.79
N ALA A 231 -4.98 13.19 -7.61
CA ALA A 231 -5.81 13.83 -8.60
C ALA A 231 -5.09 13.95 -9.95
N PHE A 232 -5.78 13.59 -11.04
CA PHE A 232 -5.26 13.54 -12.41
C PHE A 232 -4.17 12.48 -12.67
N HIS A 233 -3.83 11.64 -11.69
CA HIS A 233 -2.89 10.54 -11.90
C HIS A 233 -3.47 9.50 -12.86
N PRO A 234 -2.72 9.04 -13.88
CA PRO A 234 -3.22 8.05 -14.85
C PRO A 234 -3.68 6.73 -14.23
N ALA A 235 -3.17 6.37 -13.04
CA ALA A 235 -3.60 5.17 -12.31
C ALA A 235 -5.00 5.27 -11.70
N GLN A 236 -5.56 6.49 -11.58
CA GLN A 236 -6.81 6.69 -10.85
C GLN A 236 -7.98 5.91 -11.48
N ILE A 237 -8.79 5.28 -10.62
CA ILE A 237 -9.96 4.49 -11.03
C ILE A 237 -11.27 5.22 -10.73
N THR A 238 -12.35 4.71 -11.32
CA THR A 238 -13.70 5.26 -11.18
C THR A 238 -14.45 4.76 -9.94
N LYS A 239 -13.93 3.73 -9.27
CA LYS A 239 -14.52 3.19 -8.04
C LYS A 239 -14.25 4.13 -6.86
N ILE A 240 -15.23 4.24 -5.97
CA ILE A 240 -15.15 5.05 -4.75
C ILE A 240 -15.86 4.32 -3.61
N ASN A 241 -15.44 4.54 -2.37
CA ASN A 241 -16.16 4.10 -1.15
C ASN A 241 -16.65 2.65 -1.20
N SER A 242 -15.82 1.75 -1.73
CA SER A 242 -16.18 0.35 -1.98
C SER A 242 -14.99 -0.57 -1.78
N LEU A 243 -15.20 -1.68 -1.09
CA LEU A 243 -14.39 -2.89 -1.27
C LEU A 243 -14.76 -3.52 -2.61
N TYR A 244 -13.78 -3.93 -3.40
CA TYR A 244 -14.03 -4.46 -4.74
C TYR A 244 -13.10 -5.62 -5.06
N GLU A 245 -13.54 -6.44 -6.01
CA GLU A 245 -12.72 -7.48 -6.63
C GLU A 245 -12.30 -7.05 -8.05
N CYS A 246 -11.22 -7.65 -8.54
CA CYS A 246 -10.80 -7.45 -9.92
C CYS A 246 -11.81 -8.07 -10.89
N GLY A 247 -12.22 -7.32 -11.92
CA GLY A 247 -13.15 -7.82 -12.94
C GLY A 247 -12.48 -8.38 -14.19
N LEU A 248 -11.14 -8.30 -14.28
CA LEU A 248 -10.35 -8.91 -15.34
C LEU A 248 -9.40 -9.96 -14.73
N PRO A 249 -8.88 -10.90 -15.54
CA PRO A 249 -7.86 -11.84 -15.08
C PRO A 249 -6.66 -11.12 -14.44
N LEU A 250 -6.20 -11.59 -13.28
CA LEU A 250 -5.16 -10.92 -12.48
C LEU A 250 -3.81 -10.76 -13.19
N ARG A 251 -3.58 -11.56 -14.25
CA ARG A 251 -2.39 -11.50 -15.11
C ARG A 251 -2.38 -10.32 -16.10
N GLN A 252 -3.51 -9.63 -16.24
CA GLN A 252 -3.66 -8.52 -17.19
C GLN A 252 -3.44 -7.18 -16.49
N ARG A 253 -2.99 -6.19 -17.26
CA ARG A 253 -2.85 -4.80 -16.81
C ARG A 253 -4.15 -4.26 -16.19
N ALA A 254 -3.99 -3.56 -15.08
CA ALA A 254 -5.03 -2.81 -14.38
C ALA A 254 -6.36 -3.59 -14.20
N PRO A 255 -6.32 -4.83 -13.68
CA PRO A 255 -7.49 -5.69 -13.67
C PRO A 255 -8.58 -5.17 -12.73
N HIS A 256 -8.16 -4.40 -11.71
CA HIS A 256 -8.98 -3.68 -10.76
C HIS A 256 -9.75 -2.49 -11.37
N ARG A 257 -9.50 -2.07 -12.63
CA ARG A 257 -10.33 -1.04 -13.29
C ARG A 257 -11.73 -1.55 -13.59
N ARG A 258 -11.88 -2.83 -13.90
CA ARG A 258 -13.17 -3.52 -14.03
C ARG A 258 -13.51 -4.23 -12.73
N GLY A 259 -14.72 -4.77 -12.62
CA GLY A 259 -15.20 -5.41 -11.40
C GLY A 259 -16.17 -4.53 -10.62
N GLY A 260 -17.04 -5.18 -9.85
CA GLY A 260 -18.05 -4.53 -9.02
C GLY A 260 -17.60 -4.42 -7.55
N PRO A 261 -18.34 -3.67 -6.73
CA PRO A 261 -18.19 -3.77 -5.29
C PRO A 261 -18.44 -5.20 -4.84
N GLN A 262 -17.68 -5.68 -3.87
CA GLN A 262 -17.91 -6.99 -3.26
C GLN A 262 -19.22 -6.93 -2.46
N THR A 263 -20.17 -7.80 -2.77
CA THR A 263 -21.45 -7.90 -2.04
C THR A 263 -21.36 -9.00 -0.99
N GLY A 264 -20.60 -8.73 0.08
CA GLY A 264 -20.41 -9.64 1.21
C GLY A 264 -18.96 -9.70 1.64
N ILE A 265 -18.69 -9.53 2.94
CA ILE A 265 -17.39 -9.83 3.54
C ILE A 265 -17.41 -11.33 3.84
N ILE A 266 -16.63 -12.13 3.11
CA ILE A 266 -16.38 -13.52 3.51
C ILE A 266 -15.34 -13.45 4.65
N ALA A 267 -15.82 -13.27 5.87
CA ALA A 267 -15.02 -13.44 7.07
C ALA A 267 -14.83 -14.94 7.30
N SER A 268 -13.63 -15.47 7.05
CA SER A 268 -13.26 -16.80 7.52
C SER A 268 -13.09 -16.75 9.04
N ARG A 269 -13.75 -17.69 9.75
CA ARG A 269 -13.62 -17.84 11.21
C ARG A 269 -12.15 -18.07 11.59
N VAL A 270 -11.60 -17.19 12.41
CA VAL A 270 -10.45 -17.56 13.27
C VAL A 270 -11.05 -18.21 14.51
N SER A 271 -11.11 -19.54 14.53
CA SER A 271 -11.53 -20.31 15.70
C SER A 271 -10.52 -20.16 16.83
N ASP A 272 -11.00 -19.73 18.00
CA ASP A 272 -10.23 -19.70 19.25
C ASP A 272 -9.85 -21.13 19.67
N HIS A 273 -8.56 -21.49 19.67
CA HIS A 273 -8.04 -22.65 20.44
C HIS A 273 -6.69 -22.32 21.14
N ALA A 274 -6.69 -22.66 22.43
CA ALA A 274 -5.65 -22.93 23.44
C ALA A 274 -4.38 -22.03 23.59
N PRO A 275 -3.95 -21.75 24.84
CA PRO A 275 -2.70 -21.05 25.14
C PRO A 275 -1.53 -22.04 25.18
N GLY A 276 -0.53 -21.85 24.34
CA GLY A 276 0.64 -22.73 24.37
C GLY A 276 1.53 -22.62 23.15
N THR A 277 2.08 -21.44 22.88
CA THR A 277 3.36 -21.21 22.20
C THR A 277 3.57 -19.70 22.11
N ALA A 278 4.73 -19.22 22.56
CA ALA A 278 5.10 -17.82 22.53
C ALA A 278 5.47 -17.40 21.10
N TYR A 279 4.47 -17.19 20.25
CA TYR A 279 4.59 -16.33 19.08
C TYR A 279 3.63 -15.17 19.28
N ALA A 280 4.11 -13.95 19.05
CA ALA A 280 3.35 -12.72 19.22
C ALA A 280 1.99 -12.88 18.51
N ARG A 281 0.90 -12.90 19.29
CA ARG A 281 -0.45 -12.95 18.74
C ARG A 281 -0.79 -11.58 18.14
N PHE A 282 -0.25 -11.29 16.96
CA PHE A 282 -0.75 -10.21 16.14
C PHE A 282 -2.14 -10.62 15.64
N ARG A 283 -3.17 -10.03 16.24
CA ARG A 283 -4.50 -10.01 15.63
C ARG A 283 -4.47 -8.92 14.57
N PRO A 284 -4.58 -9.24 13.27
CA PRO A 284 -4.60 -8.22 12.25
C PRO A 284 -5.83 -7.33 12.46
N VAL A 285 -5.71 -6.04 12.16
CA VAL A 285 -6.84 -5.08 12.22
C VAL A 285 -8.03 -5.54 11.34
N PHE A 286 -7.77 -6.42 10.37
CA PHE A 286 -8.76 -7.03 9.48
C PHE A 286 -9.18 -8.47 9.84
N ALA A 287 -9.03 -8.92 11.09
CA ALA A 287 -9.64 -10.18 11.56
C ALA A 287 -11.09 -9.98 12.01
N PHE A 288 -12.04 -10.12 11.08
CA PHE A 288 -13.47 -10.10 11.41
C PHE A 288 -13.86 -11.33 12.25
N ARG A 289 -14.22 -11.13 13.52
CA ARG A 289 -14.90 -12.17 14.32
C ARG A 289 -16.39 -12.16 14.00
N SER A 290 -16.93 -13.30 13.59
CA SER A 290 -18.39 -13.52 13.62
C SER A 290 -18.81 -13.74 15.08
N GLY A 291 -19.32 -12.70 15.73
CA GLY A 291 -20.05 -12.77 17.00
C GLY A 291 -21.52 -12.43 16.76
N GLU A 292 -22.40 -13.21 17.39
CA GLU A 292 -23.87 -13.27 17.34
C GLU A 292 -24.62 -12.04 16.77
N ILE A 293 -25.43 -12.31 15.74
CA ILE A 293 -26.48 -11.45 15.17
C ILE A 293 -27.65 -11.36 16.14
#